data_AF-A0A8J2V653-F1
#
_entry.id   AF-A0A8J2V653-F1
#
_cell.length_a   1.000
_cell.length_b   1.000
_cell.length_c   1.000
_cell.angle_alpha   90.00
_cell.angle_beta   90.00
_cell.angle_gamma   90.00
#
_symmetry.space_group_name_H-M   'P 1'
#
loop_
_entity.id
_entity.type
_entity.pdbx_description
1 polymer ?
#
loop_
_entity_poly.entity_id
_entity_poly.type
_entity_poly.pdbx_seq_one_letter_code
_entity_poly.pdbx_strand_id
1 'polypeptide(L)'
;MLDAERDGIDGDASVETEPEPAAFTPPRNAMHAFFLPFESLIIDPPRYAGRIDGYLCSTSLPGIWRMLNDEGSGAVIRDIWMRAELEGADQPEDYYRHITSEMHSAARVIVDNLFARARDDKATRRALVTRLGGETGLGDFAELQKMLPLILSFQSEFSKVRPLIDQRLKARAGEIAAQVMDLTRAKPALGAYLQYAILSNLEQPWQGLWLHAALTEAAQEEGRQKPVSLIARHLLSVLDLQSDWLTRRFTAEGGEASALDPFLGFSELLSGVIGKRSLLGSEELEDRLDELVEAGSDMFEQLIETAAGALEAILRVRADNADGDVPDLSWQSGSEEARRLVRTGHDAAHFLQAGDMMAPLYGKSEVWRSLHRETAAFVDHYLGQVTARLRALSGPALEDEATRAAFLVPVAELLGSHGTLVALQDALERAKLAA
;
A
#
# COMPACT_ATOMS: atom_id res chain seq x y z
N MET A 1 -50.10 46.47 -10.39
CA MET A 1 -50.36 45.59 -9.24
C MET A 1 -50.14 44.18 -9.73
N LEU A 2 -48.94 43.62 -9.51
CA LEU A 2 -48.57 42.22 -9.57
C LEU A 2 -47.08 42.12 -9.18
N ASP A 3 -46.83 41.28 -8.19
CA ASP A 3 -45.65 40.47 -7.87
C ASP A 3 -44.27 41.12 -7.67
N ALA A 4 -43.90 41.21 -6.39
CA ALA A 4 -42.53 41.38 -5.92
C ALA A 4 -42.32 40.46 -4.70
N GLU A 5 -42.06 39.17 -4.94
CA GLU A 5 -41.48 38.26 -3.96
C GLU A 5 -39.96 38.23 -4.16
N ARG A 6 -39.24 38.88 -3.24
CA ARG A 6 -37.81 38.75 -3.05
C ARG A 6 -37.62 37.82 -1.85
N ASP A 7 -37.42 36.53 -2.11
CA ASP A 7 -36.95 35.60 -1.11
C ASP A 7 -35.48 35.87 -0.80
N GLY A 8 -35.22 36.09 0.48
CA GLY A 8 -33.89 36.21 1.04
C GLY A 8 -33.22 34.84 1.10
N ILE A 9 -32.00 34.78 0.55
CA ILE A 9 -31.05 33.72 0.85
C ILE A 9 -30.00 34.35 1.76
N ASP A 10 -30.28 34.35 3.06
CA ASP A 10 -29.25 34.41 4.09
C ASP A 10 -28.54 33.06 4.08
N GLY A 11 -27.53 32.96 3.21
CA GLY A 11 -26.59 31.85 3.18
C GLY A 11 -25.66 31.98 4.36
N ASP A 12 -26.00 31.26 5.43
CA ASP A 12 -25.22 31.04 6.64
C ASP A 12 -23.78 30.67 6.25
N ALA A 13 -22.86 31.63 6.40
CA ALA A 13 -21.44 31.39 6.27
C ALA A 13 -21.04 30.53 7.47
N SER A 14 -21.08 29.21 7.27
CA SER A 14 -20.50 28.25 8.19
C SER A 14 -19.05 28.67 8.44
N VAL A 15 -18.80 29.21 9.62
CA VAL A 15 -17.46 29.47 10.14
C VAL A 15 -16.76 28.11 10.16
N GLU A 16 -15.87 27.86 9.19
CA GLU A 16 -14.95 26.73 9.22
C GLU A 16 -14.06 26.94 10.45
N THR A 17 -14.45 26.31 11.57
CA THR A 17 -13.62 26.23 12.76
C THR A 17 -12.30 25.57 12.34
N GLU A 18 -11.20 26.32 12.43
CA GLU A 18 -9.86 25.79 12.19
C GLU A 18 -9.68 24.53 13.04
N PRO A 19 -9.21 23.40 12.47
CA PRO A 19 -8.98 22.20 13.24
C PRO A 19 -7.99 22.50 14.36
N GLU A 20 -8.39 22.25 15.61
CA GLU A 20 -7.49 22.38 16.75
C GLU A 20 -6.22 21.56 16.47
N PRO A 21 -5.01 22.13 16.70
CA PRO A 21 -3.78 21.38 16.51
C PRO A 21 -3.82 20.12 17.37
N ALA A 22 -3.52 18.98 16.76
CA ALA A 22 -3.52 17.70 17.45
C ALA A 22 -2.68 17.80 18.74
N ALA A 23 -3.28 17.45 19.88
CA ALA A 23 -2.61 17.50 21.16
C ALA A 23 -1.32 16.67 21.11
N PHE A 24 -0.19 17.25 21.54
CA PHE A 24 1.09 16.56 21.61
C PHE A 24 0.93 15.26 22.40
N THR A 25 1.23 14.13 21.75
CA THR A 25 1.21 12.82 22.39
C THR A 25 2.64 12.40 22.70
N PRO A 26 3.00 12.19 23.97
CA PRO A 26 4.34 11.76 24.34
C PRO A 26 4.72 10.44 23.66
N PRO A 27 5.98 10.27 23.25
CA PRO A 27 6.42 9.02 22.65
C PRO A 27 6.38 7.86 23.66
N ARG A 28 5.77 6.73 23.24
CA ARG A 28 5.58 5.52 24.07
C ARG A 28 6.87 4.85 24.57
N ASN A 29 7.96 4.95 23.80
CA ASN A 29 9.26 4.35 24.13
C ASN A 29 10.39 5.00 23.31
N ALA A 30 11.64 4.65 23.63
CA ALA A 30 12.84 5.17 22.98
C ALA A 30 12.85 5.02 21.45
N MET A 31 12.45 3.84 20.96
CA MET A 31 12.43 3.56 19.53
C MET A 31 11.42 4.46 18.82
N HIS A 32 10.23 4.61 19.42
CA HIS A 32 9.20 5.51 18.92
C HIS A 32 9.67 6.96 18.94
N ALA A 33 10.28 7.43 20.03
CA ALA A 33 10.86 8.79 20.11
C ALA A 33 11.91 9.04 19.01
N PHE A 34 12.78 8.06 18.76
CA PHE A 34 13.84 8.15 17.76
C PHE A 34 13.29 8.24 16.33
N PHE A 35 12.31 7.39 15.98
CA PHE A 35 11.77 7.30 14.63
C PHE A 35 10.58 8.23 14.35
N LEU A 36 9.96 8.83 15.37
CA LEU A 36 8.83 9.73 15.20
C LEU A 36 9.10 10.87 14.18
N PRO A 37 10.27 11.53 14.17
CA PRO A 37 10.55 12.56 13.15
C PRO A 37 10.66 12.02 11.71
N PHE A 38 10.78 10.70 11.53
CA PHE A 38 10.83 10.02 10.24
C PHE A 38 9.47 9.45 9.80
N GLU A 39 8.42 9.56 10.63
CA GLU A 39 7.13 8.88 10.41
C GLU A 39 6.56 9.10 9.01
N SER A 40 6.60 10.34 8.50
CA SER A 40 6.14 10.68 7.14
C SER A 40 7.01 10.08 6.02
N LEU A 41 8.15 9.47 6.33
CA LEU A 41 9.07 8.85 5.39
C LEU A 41 9.27 7.35 5.70
N ILE A 42 8.44 6.79 6.58
CA ILE A 42 8.39 5.36 6.83
C ILE A 42 7.30 4.75 5.94
N ILE A 43 7.63 3.64 5.27
CA ILE A 43 6.72 2.89 4.41
C ILE A 43 6.59 1.45 4.87
N ASP A 44 5.39 0.88 4.76
CA ASP A 44 5.10 -0.50 5.12
C ASP A 44 5.13 -1.43 3.89
N PRO A 45 5.84 -2.58 3.95
CA PRO A 45 5.58 -3.70 3.04
C PRO A 45 4.17 -4.26 3.27
N PRO A 46 3.48 -4.78 2.25
CA PRO A 46 3.94 -5.08 0.90
C PRO A 46 3.66 -3.98 -0.13
N ARG A 47 3.20 -2.77 0.27
CA ARG A 47 2.89 -1.67 -0.67
C ARG A 47 4.03 -1.39 -1.64
N TYR A 48 5.26 -1.65 -1.19
CA TYR A 48 6.47 -1.51 -1.97
C TYR A 48 7.26 -2.80 -1.94
N ALA A 49 7.40 -3.41 -3.12
CA ALA A 49 7.99 -4.73 -3.30
C ALA A 49 9.53 -4.73 -3.32
N GLY A 50 10.15 -3.62 -2.92
CA GLY A 50 11.59 -3.40 -2.93
C GLY A 50 11.97 -2.14 -2.15
N ARG A 51 13.28 -1.89 -2.04
CA ARG A 51 13.81 -0.67 -1.42
C ARG A 51 13.51 0.52 -2.32
N ILE A 52 13.01 1.60 -1.72
CA ILE A 52 12.75 2.86 -2.41
C ILE A 52 13.61 3.95 -1.80
N ASP A 53 14.38 4.63 -2.64
CA ASP A 53 15.16 5.81 -2.27
C ASP A 53 14.26 6.90 -1.69
N GLY A 54 14.69 7.51 -0.59
CA GLY A 54 13.93 8.57 0.09
C GLY A 54 13.09 8.10 1.28
N TYR A 55 12.90 6.79 1.47
CA TYR A 55 12.11 6.23 2.58
C TYR A 55 12.89 5.23 3.42
N LEU A 56 12.31 4.91 4.58
CA LEU A 56 12.71 3.82 5.46
C LEU A 56 11.62 2.75 5.48
N CYS A 57 11.98 1.48 5.32
CA CYS A 57 11.02 0.40 5.46
C CYS A 57 10.76 0.09 6.94
N SER A 58 9.48 -0.01 7.33
CA SER A 58 9.09 -0.30 8.71
C SER A 58 9.68 -1.61 9.25
N THR A 59 9.81 -2.62 8.38
CA THR A 59 10.41 -3.93 8.73
C THR A 59 11.91 -3.86 9.03
N SER A 60 12.61 -2.83 8.54
CA SER A 60 14.03 -2.62 8.81
C SER A 60 14.28 -1.91 10.15
N LEU A 61 13.30 -1.15 10.67
CA LEU A 61 13.45 -0.30 11.85
C LEU A 61 13.89 -1.08 13.10
N PRO A 62 13.34 -2.27 13.43
CA PRO A 62 13.79 -3.04 14.59
C PRO A 62 15.25 -3.52 14.46
N GLY A 63 15.70 -3.80 13.24
CA GLY A 63 17.09 -4.19 12.97
C GLY A 63 18.05 -3.02 13.15
N ILE A 64 17.71 -1.86 12.56
CA ILE A 64 18.44 -0.61 12.70
C ILE A 64 18.52 -0.18 14.18
N TRP A 65 17.40 -0.22 14.90
CA TRP A 65 17.33 0.15 16.31
C TRP A 65 18.23 -0.71 17.19
N ARG A 66 18.17 -2.05 17.03
CA ARG A 66 19.05 -2.97 17.77
C ARG A 66 20.51 -2.68 17.48
N MET A 67 20.86 -2.49 16.21
CA MET A 67 22.22 -2.14 15.82
C MET A 67 22.69 -0.85 16.52
N LEU A 68 21.88 0.22 16.51
CA LEU A 68 22.25 1.48 17.16
C LEU A 68 22.51 1.34 18.66
N ASN A 69 21.78 0.45 19.34
CA ASN A 69 21.90 0.24 20.79
C ASN A 69 23.04 -0.71 21.20
N ASP A 70 23.40 -1.65 20.33
CA ASP A 70 24.41 -2.67 20.64
C ASP A 70 25.85 -2.18 20.41
N GLU A 71 26.07 -1.18 19.56
CA GLU A 71 27.41 -0.60 19.36
C GLU A 71 27.89 0.12 20.62
N GLY A 72 29.21 0.24 20.82
CA GLY A 72 29.78 0.78 22.07
C GLY A 72 29.27 2.17 22.47
N SER A 73 28.85 2.97 21.50
CA SER A 73 28.24 4.29 21.66
C SER A 73 26.70 4.27 21.79
N GLY A 74 26.06 3.11 21.59
CA GLY A 74 24.62 2.88 21.84
C GLY A 74 24.24 2.96 23.32
N ALA A 75 25.22 2.83 24.23
CA ALA A 75 25.06 3.21 25.63
C ALA A 75 24.59 4.66 25.77
N VAL A 76 25.12 5.59 24.97
CA VAL A 76 24.75 7.02 25.03
C VAL A 76 23.28 7.24 24.67
N ILE A 77 22.79 6.57 23.61
CA ILE A 77 21.37 6.66 23.21
C ILE A 77 20.46 6.13 24.31
N ARG A 78 20.82 5.01 24.93
CA ARG A 78 20.07 4.43 26.06
C ARG A 78 20.07 5.34 27.28
N ASP A 79 21.22 5.90 27.63
CA ASP A 79 21.37 6.80 28.78
C ASP A 79 20.57 8.11 28.59
N ILE A 80 20.53 8.64 27.37
CA ILE A 80 19.69 9.81 27.03
C ILE A 80 18.21 9.50 27.30
N TRP A 81 17.70 8.39 26.80
CA TRP A 81 16.29 8.03 27.00
C TRP A 81 15.98 7.67 28.46
N MET A 82 16.89 6.98 29.15
CA MET A 82 16.72 6.62 30.56
C MET A 82 16.60 7.86 31.44
N ARG A 83 17.34 8.95 31.14
CA ARG A 83 17.16 10.24 31.83
C ARG A 83 15.73 10.78 31.65
N ALA A 84 15.20 10.71 30.44
CA ALA A 84 13.82 11.11 30.15
C ALA A 84 12.78 10.27 30.91
N GLU A 85 12.97 8.95 31.00
CA GLU A 85 12.08 8.08 31.77
C GLU A 85 12.12 8.37 33.28
N LEU A 86 13.31 8.68 33.82
CA LEU A 86 13.49 9.02 35.24
C LEU A 86 12.88 10.38 35.62
N GLU A 87 12.79 11.31 34.67
CA GLU A 87 12.21 12.65 34.86
C GLU A 87 10.68 12.69 34.75
N GLY A 88 10.02 11.58 34.39
CA GLY A 88 8.57 11.39 34.43
C GLY A 88 7.81 11.74 33.13
N ALA A 89 6.53 11.37 33.06
CA ALA A 89 5.69 11.44 31.85
C ALA A 89 5.04 12.81 31.55
N ASP A 90 5.18 13.79 32.45
CA ASP A 90 4.54 15.12 32.34
C ASP A 90 5.47 16.18 31.71
N GLN A 91 6.43 15.75 30.90
CA GLN A 91 7.38 16.68 30.27
C GLN A 91 6.76 17.39 29.06
N PRO A 92 7.07 18.68 28.83
CA PRO A 92 6.56 19.42 27.69
C PRO A 92 7.13 18.89 26.37
N GLU A 93 6.48 19.22 25.25
CA GLU A 93 6.94 18.80 23.90
C GLU A 93 8.40 19.20 23.62
N ASP A 94 8.80 20.42 23.99
CA ASP A 94 10.16 20.92 23.78
C ASP A 94 11.23 20.07 24.49
N TYR A 95 10.88 19.47 25.63
CA TYR A 95 11.76 18.53 26.32
C TYR A 95 12.01 17.28 25.45
N TYR A 96 10.94 16.67 24.93
CA TYR A 96 11.07 15.51 24.05
C TYR A 96 11.80 15.85 22.75
N ARG A 97 11.61 17.05 22.18
CA ARG A 97 12.40 17.51 21.03
C ARG A 97 13.89 17.60 21.36
N HIS A 98 14.24 18.10 22.54
CA HIS A 98 15.63 18.17 22.99
C HIS A 98 16.24 16.76 23.15
N ILE A 99 15.55 15.85 23.85
CA ILE A 99 15.98 14.45 24.03
C ILE A 99 16.19 13.76 22.68
N THR A 100 15.24 13.90 21.75
CA THR A 100 15.35 13.32 20.40
C THR A 100 16.54 13.90 19.63
N SER A 101 16.82 15.19 19.77
CA SER A 101 17.99 15.83 19.15
C SER A 101 19.32 15.27 19.69
N GLU A 102 19.42 15.01 20.99
CA GLU A 102 20.59 14.36 21.58
C GLU A 102 20.75 12.92 21.06
N MET A 103 19.65 12.16 20.98
CA MET A 103 19.65 10.79 20.46
C MET A 103 20.09 10.73 18.99
N HIS A 104 19.57 11.63 18.14
CA HIS A 104 19.96 11.72 16.73
C HIS A 104 21.42 12.13 16.55
N SER A 105 21.90 13.05 17.38
CA SER A 105 23.31 13.47 17.37
C SER A 105 24.24 12.32 17.74
N ALA A 106 23.90 11.55 18.78
CA ALA A 106 24.63 10.35 19.15
C ALA A 106 24.60 9.29 18.04
N ALA A 107 23.41 9.00 17.50
CA ALA A 107 23.24 8.02 16.42
C ALA A 107 24.06 8.38 15.18
N ARG A 108 24.11 9.65 14.78
CA ARG A 108 24.92 10.10 13.64
C ARG A 108 26.39 9.68 13.75
N VAL A 109 27.00 9.85 14.92
CA VAL A 109 28.39 9.44 15.16
C VAL A 109 28.55 7.93 14.97
N ILE A 110 27.59 7.13 15.45
CA ILE A 110 27.59 5.67 15.29
C ILE A 110 27.51 5.30 13.80
N VAL A 111 26.50 5.85 13.11
CA VAL A 111 26.22 5.54 11.71
C VAL A 111 27.41 5.93 10.82
N ASP A 112 27.94 7.14 10.97
CA ASP A 112 29.08 7.62 10.18
C ASP A 112 30.34 6.75 10.38
N ASN A 113 30.63 6.36 11.62
CA ASN A 113 31.76 5.48 11.92
C ASN A 113 31.59 4.07 11.33
N LEU A 114 30.38 3.51 11.38
CA LEU A 114 30.11 2.20 10.79
C LEU A 114 30.25 2.22 9.27
N PHE A 115 29.73 3.25 8.60
CA PHE A 115 29.88 3.39 7.15
C PHE A 115 31.33 3.65 6.73
N ALA A 116 32.09 4.42 7.50
CA ALA A 116 33.53 4.59 7.26
C ALA A 116 34.26 3.24 7.33
N ARG A 117 34.03 2.45 8.38
CA ARG A 117 34.64 1.11 8.53
C ARG A 117 34.19 0.14 7.44
N ALA A 118 32.91 0.15 7.08
CA ALA A 118 32.34 -0.73 6.06
C ALA A 118 32.87 -0.43 4.65
N ARG A 119 33.28 0.82 4.39
CA ARG A 119 33.92 1.22 3.13
C ARG A 119 35.29 0.58 2.97
N ASP A 120 36.06 0.54 4.06
CA ASP A 120 37.45 0.08 4.05
C ASP A 120 37.57 -1.44 4.30
N ASP A 121 36.57 -2.05 4.94
CA ASP A 121 36.55 -3.47 5.27
C ASP A 121 35.30 -4.21 4.78
N LYS A 122 35.50 -5.11 3.80
CA LYS A 122 34.45 -5.98 3.24
C LYS A 122 33.89 -6.98 4.26
N ALA A 123 34.64 -7.38 5.28
CA ALA A 123 34.12 -8.22 6.35
C ALA A 123 33.13 -7.44 7.22
N THR A 124 33.48 -6.22 7.63
CA THR A 124 32.57 -5.29 8.32
C THR A 124 31.31 -5.02 7.50
N ARG A 125 31.43 -4.74 6.19
CA ARG A 125 30.24 -4.56 5.31
C ARG A 125 29.33 -5.79 5.34
N ARG A 126 29.89 -6.99 5.19
CA ARG A 126 29.11 -8.25 5.21
C ARG A 126 28.43 -8.49 6.56
N ALA A 127 29.11 -8.16 7.66
CA ALA A 127 28.53 -8.24 9.00
C ALA A 127 27.35 -7.27 9.16
N LEU A 128 27.47 -6.03 8.66
CA LEU A 128 26.37 -5.05 8.66
C LEU A 128 25.18 -5.52 7.84
N VAL A 129 25.40 -6.01 6.61
CA VAL A 129 24.33 -6.59 5.76
C VAL A 129 23.59 -7.69 6.50
N THR A 130 24.33 -8.62 7.13
CA THR A 130 23.74 -9.74 7.88
C THR A 130 22.91 -9.23 9.05
N ARG A 131 23.41 -8.26 9.80
CA ARG A 131 22.76 -7.73 11.00
C ARG A 131 21.51 -6.91 10.69
N LEU A 132 21.51 -6.20 9.58
CA LEU A 132 20.39 -5.39 9.10
C LEU A 132 19.36 -6.20 8.31
N GLY A 133 19.56 -7.52 8.15
CA GLY A 133 18.59 -8.40 7.48
C GLY A 133 18.69 -8.42 5.95
N GLY A 134 19.79 -7.95 5.37
CA GLY A 134 20.05 -7.98 3.93
C GLY A 134 20.45 -6.63 3.34
N GLU A 135 20.60 -6.58 2.01
CA GLU A 135 21.00 -5.36 1.29
C GLU A 135 19.92 -4.27 1.37
N THR A 136 18.63 -4.64 1.44
CA THR A 136 17.52 -3.71 1.67
C THR A 136 17.70 -2.96 3.00
N GLY A 137 17.96 -3.68 4.10
CA GLY A 137 18.20 -3.07 5.40
C GLY A 137 19.47 -2.23 5.46
N LEU A 138 20.52 -2.61 4.71
CA LEU A 138 21.70 -1.75 4.53
C LEU A 138 21.36 -0.46 3.76
N GLY A 139 20.50 -0.55 2.75
CA GLY A 139 20.00 0.59 1.99
C GLY A 139 19.21 1.57 2.87
N ASP A 140 18.29 1.07 3.69
CA ASP A 140 17.55 1.90 4.65
C ASP A 140 18.47 2.53 5.70
N PHE A 141 19.48 1.79 6.14
CA PHE A 141 20.48 2.33 7.07
C PHE A 141 21.34 3.43 6.42
N ALA A 142 21.65 3.32 5.13
CA ALA A 142 22.33 4.38 4.38
C ALA A 142 21.41 5.59 4.15
N GLU A 143 20.12 5.37 3.99
CA GLU A 143 19.14 6.46 3.90
C GLU A 143 19.02 7.20 5.24
N LEU A 144 18.95 6.46 6.35
CA LEU A 144 19.00 7.03 7.69
C LEU A 144 20.24 7.90 7.89
N GLN A 145 21.42 7.45 7.43
CA GLN A 145 22.65 8.25 7.50
C GLN A 145 22.50 9.63 6.83
N LYS A 146 21.92 9.67 5.64
CA LYS A 146 21.70 10.92 4.88
C LYS A 146 20.69 11.83 5.57
N MET A 147 19.69 11.25 6.22
CA MET A 147 18.56 11.97 6.81
C MET A 147 18.85 12.49 8.22
N LEU A 148 19.65 11.79 9.03
CA LEU A 148 19.95 12.18 10.42
C LEU A 148 20.38 13.64 10.60
N PRO A 149 21.24 14.24 9.74
CA PRO A 149 21.61 15.66 9.85
C PRO A 149 20.48 16.64 9.54
N LEU A 150 19.42 16.17 8.86
CA LEU A 150 18.38 16.99 8.27
C LEU A 150 17.03 16.83 8.98
N ILE A 151 16.81 15.72 9.69
CA ILE A 151 15.48 15.25 10.07
C ILE A 151 14.69 16.22 10.97
N LEU A 152 15.36 16.93 11.87
CA LEU A 152 14.68 17.92 12.72
C LEU A 152 14.27 19.17 11.93
N SER A 153 15.12 19.63 10.99
CA SER A 153 14.73 20.69 10.06
C SER A 153 13.60 20.23 9.16
N PHE A 154 13.65 18.98 8.69
CA PHE A 154 12.63 18.37 7.87
C PHE A 154 11.27 18.38 8.57
N GLN A 155 11.20 17.92 9.83
CA GLN A 155 9.96 17.89 10.59
C GLN A 155 9.33 19.29 10.71
N SER A 156 10.15 20.32 10.96
CA SER A 156 9.68 21.70 11.05
C SER A 156 9.11 22.21 9.73
N GLU A 157 9.69 21.85 8.58
CA GLU A 157 9.18 22.25 7.27
C GLU A 157 7.94 21.43 6.88
N PHE A 158 7.94 20.12 7.11
CA PHE A 158 6.80 19.26 6.83
C PHE A 158 5.56 19.66 7.64
N SER A 159 5.72 20.09 8.89
CA SER A 159 4.62 20.56 9.73
C SER A 159 3.91 21.80 9.17
N LYS A 160 4.59 22.62 8.35
CA LYS A 160 3.98 23.78 7.67
C LYS A 160 3.19 23.37 6.43
N VAL A 161 3.65 22.32 5.74
CA VAL A 161 3.03 21.82 4.50
C VAL A 161 1.87 20.87 4.79
N ARG A 162 1.96 20.05 5.85
CA ARG A 162 0.99 19.01 6.18
C ARG A 162 -0.48 19.49 6.18
N PRO A 163 -0.84 20.63 6.82
CA PRO A 163 -2.22 21.12 6.77
C PRO A 163 -2.73 21.42 5.35
N LEU A 164 -1.84 21.81 4.43
CA LEU A 164 -2.17 22.11 3.04
C LEU A 164 -2.46 20.84 2.22
N ILE A 165 -1.88 19.71 2.62
CA ILE A 165 -2.17 18.40 2.04
C ILE A 165 -3.60 17.98 2.42
N ASP A 166 -3.92 18.08 3.71
CA ASP A 166 -5.21 17.68 4.29
C ASP A 166 -6.38 18.52 3.74
N GLN A 167 -6.15 19.81 3.46
CA GLN A 167 -7.16 20.76 2.98
C GLN A 167 -7.40 20.74 1.45
N ARG A 168 -7.09 19.63 0.76
CA ARG A 168 -7.19 19.41 -0.70
C ARG A 168 -5.96 19.85 -1.51
N LEU A 169 -4.98 18.94 -1.63
CA LEU A 169 -3.75 19.10 -2.41
C LEU A 169 -3.93 19.81 -3.76
N LYS A 170 -4.90 19.40 -4.59
CA LYS A 170 -5.10 19.97 -5.95
C LYS A 170 -5.25 21.50 -5.93
N ALA A 171 -6.02 22.03 -4.98
CA ALA A 171 -6.30 23.46 -4.90
C ALA A 171 -5.11 24.25 -4.34
N ARG A 172 -4.27 23.60 -3.51
CA ARG A 172 -3.12 24.21 -2.83
C ARG A 172 -1.78 23.88 -3.49
N ALA A 173 -1.78 23.17 -4.62
CA ALA A 173 -0.57 22.66 -5.27
C ALA A 173 0.44 23.78 -5.59
N GLY A 174 -0.01 24.95 -6.03
CA GLY A 174 0.86 26.11 -6.28
C GLY A 174 1.52 26.67 -5.01
N GLU A 175 0.78 26.75 -3.91
CA GLU A 175 1.33 27.22 -2.61
C GLU A 175 2.36 26.23 -2.07
N ILE A 176 2.05 24.94 -2.13
CA ILE A 176 2.97 23.88 -1.72
C ILE A 176 4.21 23.88 -2.63
N ALA A 177 4.03 24.05 -3.95
CA ALA A 177 5.13 24.15 -4.90
C ALA A 177 6.06 25.32 -4.58
N ALA A 178 5.52 26.51 -4.25
CA ALA A 178 6.32 27.66 -3.84
C ALA A 178 7.17 27.37 -2.59
N GLN A 179 6.57 26.76 -1.56
CA GLN A 179 7.29 26.37 -0.34
C GLN A 179 8.40 25.35 -0.63
N VAL A 180 8.11 24.33 -1.43
CA VAL A 180 9.09 23.32 -1.85
C VAL A 180 10.21 23.94 -2.70
N MET A 181 9.89 24.89 -3.58
CA MET A 181 10.87 25.61 -4.42
C MET A 181 11.83 26.46 -3.60
N ASP A 182 11.31 27.22 -2.65
CA ASP A 182 12.10 28.04 -1.72
C ASP A 182 13.01 27.16 -0.86
N LEU A 183 12.46 26.06 -0.33
CA LEU A 183 13.23 25.11 0.45
C LEU A 183 14.31 24.42 -0.40
N THR A 184 13.98 24.03 -1.63
CA THR A 184 14.95 23.41 -2.54
C THR A 184 16.08 24.38 -2.90
N ARG A 185 15.79 25.69 -3.00
CA ARG A 185 16.82 26.72 -3.24
C ARG A 185 17.77 26.83 -2.05
N ALA A 186 17.25 26.81 -0.82
CA ALA A 186 18.05 26.97 0.39
C ALA A 186 18.76 25.68 0.84
N LYS A 187 18.07 24.54 0.74
CA LYS A 187 18.48 23.21 1.24
C LYS A 187 17.99 22.11 0.27
N PRO A 188 18.69 21.85 -0.85
CA PRO A 188 18.22 20.96 -1.91
C PRO A 188 17.81 19.55 -1.45
N ALA A 189 18.63 18.92 -0.59
CA ALA A 189 18.33 17.59 -0.05
C ALA A 189 17.03 17.57 0.78
N LEU A 190 16.79 18.63 1.53
CA LEU A 190 15.56 18.77 2.34
C LEU A 190 14.33 18.95 1.46
N GLY A 191 14.45 19.73 0.38
CA GLY A 191 13.40 19.87 -0.62
C GLY A 191 13.03 18.55 -1.31
N ALA A 192 14.01 17.67 -1.56
CA ALA A 192 13.76 16.33 -2.09
C ALA A 192 12.97 15.45 -1.10
N TYR A 193 13.41 15.36 0.17
CA TYR A 193 12.70 14.60 1.20
C TYR A 193 11.30 15.16 1.47
N LEU A 194 11.11 16.47 1.38
CA LEU A 194 9.80 17.09 1.52
C LEU A 194 8.83 16.61 0.42
N GLN A 195 9.29 16.47 -0.83
CA GLN A 195 8.46 15.90 -1.89
C GLN A 195 8.07 14.44 -1.61
N TYR A 196 8.99 13.61 -1.12
CA TYR A 196 8.69 12.23 -0.74
C TYR A 196 7.69 12.15 0.42
N ALA A 197 7.85 13.01 1.42
CA ALA A 197 6.94 13.06 2.57
C ALA A 197 5.53 13.53 2.18
N ILE A 198 5.43 14.45 1.22
CA ILE A 198 4.12 14.82 0.68
C ILE A 198 3.48 13.59 0.03
N LEU A 199 4.22 12.86 -0.84
CA LEU A 199 3.69 11.70 -1.55
C LEU A 199 3.17 10.58 -0.64
N SER A 200 3.89 10.27 0.44
CA SER A 200 3.50 9.22 1.39
C SER A 200 2.29 9.58 2.25
N ASN A 201 1.93 10.87 2.32
CA ASN A 201 0.79 11.37 3.10
C ASN A 201 -0.43 11.69 2.21
N LEU A 202 -0.40 11.32 0.93
CA LEU A 202 -1.56 11.43 0.05
C LEU A 202 -2.49 10.23 0.23
N GLU A 203 -3.78 10.47 0.11
CA GLU A 203 -4.78 9.40 0.02
C GLU A 203 -4.48 8.47 -1.17
N GLN A 204 -4.08 9.07 -2.29
CA GLN A 204 -3.74 8.38 -3.52
C GLN A 204 -2.41 8.91 -4.08
N PRO A 205 -1.37 8.08 -4.28
CA PRO A 205 -0.04 8.57 -4.65
C PRO A 205 -0.01 9.36 -5.96
N TRP A 206 -0.86 9.02 -6.94
CA TRP A 206 -0.96 9.74 -8.22
C TRP A 206 -1.41 11.20 -8.08
N GLN A 207 -2.04 11.58 -6.97
CA GLN A 207 -2.43 12.98 -6.69
C GLN A 207 -1.20 13.90 -6.64
N GLY A 208 -0.02 13.34 -6.36
CA GLY A 208 1.26 14.05 -6.41
C GLY A 208 1.56 14.68 -7.77
N LEU A 209 0.95 14.20 -8.85
CA LEU A 209 1.12 14.77 -10.19
C LEU A 209 0.60 16.21 -10.30
N TRP A 210 -0.34 16.64 -9.46
CA TRP A 210 -0.73 18.05 -9.37
C TRP A 210 0.41 18.93 -8.85
N LEU A 211 1.10 18.46 -7.80
CA LEU A 211 2.26 19.14 -7.26
C LEU A 211 3.44 19.07 -8.24
N HIS A 212 3.61 17.95 -8.95
CA HIS A 212 4.61 17.83 -10.01
C HIS A 212 4.44 18.90 -11.08
N ALA A 213 3.22 19.06 -11.61
CA ALA A 213 2.92 20.07 -12.62
C ALA A 213 3.20 21.49 -12.11
N ALA A 214 2.74 21.82 -10.89
CA ALA A 214 2.97 23.12 -10.28
C ALA A 214 4.46 23.43 -10.04
N LEU A 215 5.25 22.42 -9.61
CA LEU A 215 6.70 22.57 -9.45
C LEU A 215 7.43 22.75 -10.79
N THR A 216 6.98 22.07 -11.83
CA THR A 216 7.53 22.20 -13.18
C THR A 216 7.23 23.58 -13.77
N GLU A 217 6.01 24.07 -13.63
CA GLU A 217 5.60 25.42 -14.04
C GLU A 217 6.42 26.49 -13.31
N ALA A 218 6.50 26.44 -11.97
CA ALA A 218 7.30 27.38 -11.19
C ALA A 218 8.80 27.34 -11.55
N ALA A 219 9.36 26.16 -11.84
CA ALA A 219 10.75 26.03 -12.26
C ALA A 219 10.99 26.64 -13.65
N GLN A 220 10.03 26.52 -14.57
CA GLN A 220 10.10 27.13 -15.91
C GLN A 220 10.02 28.67 -15.83
N GLU A 221 9.14 29.21 -15.00
CA GLU A 221 9.03 30.65 -14.73
C GLU A 221 10.35 31.23 -14.18
N GLU A 222 11.06 30.47 -13.34
CA GLU A 222 12.39 30.84 -12.83
C GLU A 222 13.54 30.59 -13.84
N GLY A 223 13.23 30.08 -15.05
CA GLY A 223 14.24 29.78 -16.08
C GLY A 223 15.19 28.63 -15.70
N ARG A 224 14.80 27.72 -14.80
CA ARG A 224 15.64 26.60 -14.37
C ARG A 224 15.71 25.53 -15.46
N GLN A 225 16.93 25.11 -15.80
CA GLN A 225 17.16 24.04 -16.78
C GLN A 225 17.00 22.62 -16.19
N LYS A 226 17.11 22.46 -14.87
CA LYS A 226 16.97 21.17 -14.20
C LYS A 226 15.59 21.05 -13.55
N PRO A 227 14.89 19.92 -13.73
CA PRO A 227 13.59 19.69 -13.11
C PRO A 227 13.76 19.66 -11.59
N VAL A 228 12.96 20.48 -10.91
CA VAL A 228 12.91 20.53 -9.44
C VAL A 228 12.03 19.42 -8.88
N SER A 229 11.03 18.98 -9.65
CA SER A 229 10.15 17.89 -9.23
C SER A 229 10.78 16.53 -9.46
N LEU A 230 10.74 15.69 -8.42
CA LEU A 230 11.12 14.28 -8.45
C LEU A 230 9.90 13.35 -8.53
N ILE A 231 8.69 13.91 -8.41
CA ILE A 231 7.45 13.17 -8.14
C ILE A 231 7.08 12.18 -9.26
N ALA A 232 6.97 12.65 -10.51
CA ALA A 232 6.54 11.78 -11.61
C ALA A 232 7.52 10.60 -11.81
N ARG A 233 8.82 10.89 -11.87
CA ARG A 233 9.88 9.85 -11.95
C ARG A 233 9.81 8.88 -10.80
N HIS A 234 9.52 9.38 -9.60
CA HIS A 234 9.43 8.55 -8.41
C HIS A 234 8.24 7.59 -8.47
N LEU A 235 7.05 8.09 -8.84
CA LEU A 235 5.85 7.25 -9.03
C LEU A 235 6.08 6.17 -10.08
N LEU A 236 6.70 6.50 -11.23
CA LEU A 236 7.05 5.49 -12.24
C LEU A 236 8.08 4.49 -11.73
N SER A 237 9.03 4.92 -10.89
CA SER A 237 10.02 4.00 -10.30
C SER A 237 9.39 3.05 -9.29
N VAL A 238 8.35 3.48 -8.57
CA VAL A 238 7.54 2.59 -7.74
C VAL A 238 6.82 1.56 -8.59
N LEU A 239 6.20 1.98 -9.69
CA LEU A 239 5.52 1.09 -10.63
C LEU A 239 6.49 0.08 -11.26
N ASP A 240 7.69 0.50 -11.66
CA ASP A 240 8.73 -0.41 -12.15
C ASP A 240 9.12 -1.46 -11.11
N LEU A 241 9.35 -1.04 -9.85
CA LEU A 241 9.69 -1.97 -8.77
C LEU A 241 8.57 -2.98 -8.50
N GLN A 242 7.31 -2.55 -8.57
CA GLN A 242 6.14 -3.41 -8.44
C GLN A 242 6.04 -4.38 -9.63
N SER A 243 6.20 -3.88 -10.85
CA SER A 243 6.17 -4.67 -12.09
C SER A 243 7.26 -5.74 -12.11
N ASP A 244 8.50 -5.38 -11.77
CA ASP A 244 9.64 -6.30 -11.64
C ASP A 244 9.36 -7.40 -10.62
N TRP A 245 8.79 -7.03 -9.47
CA TRP A 245 8.49 -7.99 -8.42
C TRP A 245 7.35 -8.94 -8.83
N LEU A 246 6.30 -8.40 -9.44
CA LEU A 246 5.17 -9.17 -9.97
C LEU A 246 5.67 -10.18 -11.01
N THR A 247 6.48 -9.73 -11.97
CA THR A 247 7.10 -10.57 -13.01
C THR A 247 7.94 -11.72 -12.42
N ARG A 248 8.76 -11.42 -11.41
CA ARG A 248 9.54 -12.46 -10.70
C ARG A 248 8.65 -13.43 -9.92
N ARG A 249 7.49 -12.96 -9.44
CA ARG A 249 6.55 -13.80 -8.71
C ARG A 249 5.79 -14.75 -9.65
N PHE A 250 5.46 -14.30 -10.87
CA PHE A 250 4.87 -15.14 -11.91
C PHE A 250 5.77 -16.29 -12.34
N THR A 251 7.08 -16.03 -12.43
CA THR A 251 8.05 -17.06 -12.83
C THR A 251 8.42 -18.05 -11.70
N ALA A 252 8.00 -17.79 -10.45
CA ALA A 252 8.29 -18.65 -9.31
C ALA A 252 7.20 -19.72 -9.12
N GLU A 253 7.59 -20.99 -8.97
CA GLU A 253 6.67 -22.11 -8.75
C GLU A 253 5.68 -21.84 -7.60
N GLY A 254 4.37 -21.88 -7.90
CA GLY A 254 3.29 -21.70 -6.92
C GLY A 254 3.03 -20.26 -6.45
N GLY A 255 3.61 -19.25 -7.12
CA GLY A 255 3.53 -17.83 -6.76
C GLY A 255 2.35 -17.03 -7.33
N GLU A 256 1.69 -17.51 -8.38
CA GLU A 256 0.76 -16.70 -9.20
C GLU A 256 -0.47 -16.19 -8.43
N ALA A 257 -1.12 -17.04 -7.63
CA ALA A 257 -2.28 -16.62 -6.83
C ALA A 257 -1.94 -15.55 -5.77
N SER A 258 -0.72 -15.55 -5.25
CA SER A 258 -0.28 -14.51 -4.28
C SER A 258 0.05 -13.17 -4.93
N ALA A 259 0.01 -13.08 -6.25
CA ALA A 259 0.26 -11.86 -7.01
C ALA A 259 -1.03 -11.07 -7.33
N LEU A 260 -2.21 -11.63 -7.08
CA LEU A 260 -3.51 -10.98 -7.38
C LEU A 260 -3.68 -9.65 -6.64
N ASP A 261 -3.61 -9.63 -5.30
CA ASP A 261 -3.77 -8.39 -4.52
C ASP A 261 -2.68 -7.33 -4.81
N PRO A 262 -1.38 -7.67 -4.88
CA PRO A 262 -0.36 -6.70 -5.27
C PRO A 262 -0.58 -6.13 -6.68
N PHE A 263 -1.09 -6.95 -7.61
CA PHE A 263 -1.40 -6.47 -8.95
C PHE A 263 -2.55 -5.46 -8.95
N LEU A 264 -3.59 -5.66 -8.12
CA LEU A 264 -4.66 -4.66 -7.96
C LEU A 264 -4.09 -3.30 -7.55
N GLY A 265 -3.22 -3.26 -6.54
CA GLY A 265 -2.57 -2.03 -6.09
C GLY A 265 -1.69 -1.38 -7.17
N PHE A 266 -0.99 -2.20 -7.96
CA PHE A 266 -0.25 -1.74 -9.15
C PHE A 266 -1.19 -1.10 -10.19
N SER A 267 -2.28 -1.78 -10.55
CA SER A 267 -3.26 -1.29 -11.53
C SER A 267 -3.98 -0.03 -11.07
N GLU A 268 -4.31 0.10 -9.79
CA GLU A 268 -4.91 1.31 -9.21
C GLU A 268 -3.98 2.53 -9.35
N LEU A 269 -2.71 2.36 -8.97
CA LEU A 269 -1.71 3.42 -9.11
C LEU A 269 -1.49 3.77 -10.59
N LEU A 270 -1.32 2.76 -11.44
CA LEU A 270 -1.09 2.92 -12.88
C LEU A 270 -2.27 3.66 -13.55
N SER A 271 -3.50 3.25 -13.25
CA SER A 271 -4.73 3.90 -13.73
C SER A 271 -4.79 5.37 -13.31
N GLY A 272 -4.46 5.68 -12.06
CA GLY A 272 -4.37 7.04 -11.55
C GLY A 272 -3.35 7.90 -12.30
N VAL A 273 -2.17 7.34 -12.61
CA VAL A 273 -1.12 8.02 -13.40
C VAL A 273 -1.57 8.24 -14.84
N ILE A 274 -2.18 7.25 -15.49
CA ILE A 274 -2.74 7.35 -16.85
C ILE A 274 -3.82 8.43 -16.93
N GLY A 275 -4.73 8.47 -15.95
CA GLY A 275 -5.76 9.50 -15.83
C GLY A 275 -5.21 10.92 -15.60
N LYS A 276 -3.90 11.07 -15.43
CA LYS A 276 -3.15 12.31 -15.26
C LYS A 276 -1.93 12.39 -16.18
N ARG A 277 -1.89 11.61 -17.27
CA ARG A 277 -0.76 11.54 -18.22
C ARG A 277 -0.26 12.93 -18.65
N SER A 278 -1.18 13.85 -18.96
CA SER A 278 -0.84 15.21 -19.39
C SER A 278 -0.04 16.02 -18.36
N LEU A 279 -0.02 15.60 -17.09
CA LEU A 279 0.76 16.24 -16.04
C LEU A 279 2.20 15.72 -15.95
N LEU A 280 2.59 14.67 -16.68
CA LEU A 280 3.96 14.15 -16.67
C LEU A 280 4.96 15.11 -17.32
N GLY A 281 4.53 15.86 -18.33
CA GLY A 281 5.28 16.98 -18.91
C GLY A 281 6.54 16.61 -19.70
N SER A 282 6.80 15.33 -19.99
CA SER A 282 7.92 14.90 -20.84
C SER A 282 7.65 13.58 -21.55
N GLU A 283 8.03 13.49 -22.83
CA GLU A 283 7.92 12.30 -23.68
C GLU A 283 8.58 11.06 -23.06
N GLU A 284 9.79 11.19 -22.48
CA GLU A 284 10.50 10.09 -21.79
C GLU A 284 9.65 9.42 -20.68
N LEU A 285 8.90 10.21 -19.91
CA LEU A 285 8.05 9.67 -18.84
C LEU A 285 6.75 9.07 -19.37
N GLU A 286 6.27 9.59 -20.51
CA GLU A 286 5.11 9.04 -21.20
C GLU A 286 5.44 7.71 -21.86
N ASP A 287 6.60 7.59 -22.51
CA ASP A 287 7.09 6.34 -23.10
C ASP A 287 7.27 5.26 -22.03
N ARG A 288 7.90 5.62 -20.90
CA ARG A 288 8.04 4.69 -19.75
C ARG A 288 6.70 4.30 -19.14
N LEU A 289 5.71 5.21 -19.14
CA LEU A 289 4.35 4.86 -18.72
C LEU A 289 3.73 3.83 -19.68
N ASP A 290 3.93 3.98 -20.99
CA ASP A 290 3.44 3.03 -21.99
C ASP A 290 4.06 1.64 -21.84
N GLU A 291 5.37 1.56 -21.58
CA GLU A 291 6.06 0.30 -21.25
C GLU A 291 5.45 -0.38 -20.02
N LEU A 292 5.08 0.40 -18.99
CA LEU A 292 4.39 -0.10 -17.80
C LEU A 292 2.96 -0.57 -18.08
N VAL A 293 2.25 0.09 -19.01
CA VAL A 293 0.92 -0.35 -19.46
C VAL A 293 1.01 -1.68 -20.20
N GLU A 294 1.99 -1.83 -21.10
CA GLU A 294 2.23 -3.05 -21.85
C GLU A 294 2.56 -4.21 -20.90
N ALA A 295 3.53 -4.02 -20.00
CA ALA A 295 3.85 -5.02 -18.97
C ALA A 295 2.63 -5.36 -18.09
N GLY A 296 1.84 -4.35 -17.71
CA GLY A 296 0.59 -4.53 -16.97
C GLY A 296 -0.43 -5.37 -17.73
N SER A 297 -0.57 -5.15 -19.03
CA SER A 297 -1.47 -5.90 -19.91
C SER A 297 -1.08 -7.37 -20.00
N ASP A 298 0.21 -7.66 -20.16
CA ASP A 298 0.72 -9.04 -20.23
C ASP A 298 0.47 -9.78 -18.90
N MET A 299 0.75 -9.11 -17.78
CA MET A 299 0.48 -9.65 -16.44
C MET A 299 -1.03 -9.87 -16.19
N PHE A 300 -1.88 -8.95 -16.65
CA PHE A 300 -3.34 -9.06 -16.51
C PHE A 300 -3.89 -10.28 -17.24
N GLU A 301 -3.41 -10.55 -18.46
CA GLU A 301 -3.82 -11.71 -19.26
C GLU A 301 -3.47 -13.03 -18.55
N GLN A 302 -2.24 -13.15 -18.03
CA GLN A 302 -1.83 -14.32 -17.27
C GLN A 302 -2.65 -14.48 -15.97
N LEU A 303 -2.86 -13.39 -15.22
CA LEU A 303 -3.58 -13.42 -13.95
C LEU A 303 -5.06 -13.77 -14.10
N ILE A 304 -5.68 -13.38 -15.21
CA ILE A 304 -7.05 -13.76 -15.53
C ILE A 304 -7.18 -15.28 -15.61
N GLU A 305 -6.26 -15.94 -16.31
CA GLU A 305 -6.22 -17.41 -16.43
C GLU A 305 -5.91 -18.06 -15.07
N THR A 306 -4.93 -17.54 -14.33
CA THR A 306 -4.61 -18.00 -12.96
C THR A 306 -5.84 -17.90 -12.05
N ALA A 307 -6.58 -16.80 -12.08
CA ALA A 307 -7.76 -16.60 -11.25
C ALA A 307 -8.88 -17.58 -11.61
N ALA A 308 -9.13 -17.83 -12.90
CA ALA A 308 -10.08 -18.85 -13.34
C ALA A 308 -9.67 -20.25 -12.87
N GLY A 309 -8.41 -20.65 -13.07
CA GLY A 309 -7.91 -21.95 -12.62
C GLY A 309 -7.93 -22.11 -11.09
N ALA A 310 -7.68 -21.03 -10.34
CA ALA A 310 -7.83 -21.01 -8.88
C ALA A 310 -9.29 -21.25 -8.45
N LEU A 311 -10.26 -20.68 -9.19
CA LEU A 311 -11.68 -20.91 -8.94
C LEU A 311 -12.11 -22.33 -9.32
N GLU A 312 -11.63 -22.88 -10.42
CA GLU A 312 -11.86 -24.30 -10.75
C GLU A 312 -11.30 -25.23 -9.68
N ALA A 313 -10.14 -24.90 -9.11
CA ALA A 313 -9.51 -25.70 -8.07
C ALA A 313 -10.34 -25.75 -6.77
N ILE A 314 -11.07 -24.68 -6.42
CA ILE A 314 -11.97 -24.63 -5.25
C ILE A 314 -13.39 -25.13 -5.58
N LEU A 315 -13.87 -24.95 -6.81
CA LEU A 315 -15.17 -25.41 -7.29
C LEU A 315 -15.07 -26.80 -7.93
N ARG A 316 -14.48 -27.75 -7.20
CA ARG A 316 -14.22 -29.09 -7.72
C ARG A 316 -15.51 -29.81 -8.09
N VAL A 317 -15.49 -30.44 -9.26
CA VAL A 317 -16.55 -31.35 -9.71
C VAL A 317 -16.02 -32.78 -9.75
N ARG A 318 -16.91 -33.74 -9.51
CA ARG A 318 -16.64 -35.18 -9.70
C ARG A 318 -17.63 -35.73 -10.72
N ALA A 319 -17.17 -36.65 -11.56
CA ALA A 319 -18.05 -37.39 -12.45
C ALA A 319 -18.96 -38.32 -11.64
N ASP A 320 -20.27 -38.23 -11.89
CA ASP A 320 -21.25 -39.23 -11.42
C ASP A 320 -21.53 -40.26 -12.53
N ASN A 321 -22.00 -41.44 -12.16
CA ASN A 321 -22.33 -42.56 -13.04
C ASN A 321 -23.48 -42.26 -14.04
N ALA A 322 -24.03 -41.05 -14.01
CA ALA A 322 -25.16 -40.58 -14.81
C ALA A 322 -24.78 -39.44 -15.79
N ASP A 323 -23.52 -39.40 -16.26
CA ASP A 323 -22.99 -38.40 -17.21
C ASP A 323 -23.10 -36.94 -16.73
N GLY A 324 -23.17 -36.72 -15.42
CA GLY A 324 -23.27 -35.38 -14.80
C GLY A 324 -22.11 -35.09 -13.88
N ASP A 325 -21.57 -33.87 -13.98
CA ASP A 325 -20.63 -33.30 -13.01
C ASP A 325 -21.40 -32.86 -11.75
N VAL A 326 -20.96 -33.36 -10.59
CA VAL A 326 -21.58 -33.07 -9.28
C VAL A 326 -20.57 -32.34 -8.38
N PRO A 327 -21.00 -31.41 -7.50
CA PRO A 327 -20.08 -30.69 -6.62
C PRO A 327 -19.33 -31.64 -5.68
N ASP A 328 -18.01 -31.53 -5.67
CA ASP A 328 -17.14 -32.24 -4.75
C ASP A 328 -16.73 -31.35 -3.59
N LEU A 329 -17.43 -31.50 -2.46
CA LEU A 329 -17.09 -30.85 -1.20
C LEU A 329 -16.21 -31.77 -0.32
N SER A 330 -15.43 -32.69 -0.90
CA SER A 330 -14.58 -33.62 -0.14
C SER A 330 -13.41 -32.97 0.63
N TRP A 331 -13.29 -31.64 0.62
CA TRP A 331 -12.37 -30.87 1.44
C TRP A 331 -12.32 -31.37 2.88
N GLN A 332 -11.13 -31.68 3.39
CA GLN A 332 -10.96 -31.97 4.81
C GLN A 332 -11.17 -30.68 5.61
N SER A 333 -12.34 -30.57 6.24
CA SER A 333 -12.69 -29.43 7.10
C SER A 333 -11.62 -29.26 8.18
N GLY A 334 -10.98 -28.09 8.21
CA GLY A 334 -9.94 -27.75 9.18
C GLY A 334 -8.48 -28.00 8.75
N SER A 335 -8.22 -28.56 7.56
CA SER A 335 -6.86 -28.68 7.05
C SER A 335 -6.29 -27.31 6.62
N GLU A 336 -4.96 -27.16 6.71
CA GLU A 336 -4.26 -25.98 6.22
C GLU A 336 -4.46 -25.79 4.70
N GLU A 337 -4.55 -26.90 3.97
CA GLU A 337 -4.81 -26.94 2.54
C GLU A 337 -6.19 -26.35 2.18
N ALA A 338 -7.25 -26.73 2.90
CA ALA A 338 -8.58 -26.18 2.68
C ALA A 338 -8.60 -24.66 2.93
N ARG A 339 -7.98 -24.19 4.02
CA ARG A 339 -7.88 -22.75 4.31
C ARG A 339 -7.07 -21.98 3.25
N ARG A 340 -6.02 -22.60 2.70
CA ARG A 340 -5.25 -22.03 1.61
C ARG A 340 -6.11 -21.89 0.34
N LEU A 341 -6.82 -22.94 -0.04
CA LEU A 341 -7.64 -22.94 -1.26
C LEU A 341 -8.83 -21.98 -1.16
N VAL A 342 -9.46 -21.86 0.01
CA VAL A 342 -10.51 -20.84 0.25
C VAL A 342 -9.99 -19.43 0.07
N ARG A 343 -8.81 -19.12 0.64
CA ARG A 343 -8.18 -17.80 0.44
C ARG A 343 -7.88 -17.56 -1.04
N THR A 344 -7.22 -18.50 -1.70
CA THR A 344 -6.90 -18.40 -3.13
C THR A 344 -8.15 -18.25 -4.01
N GLY A 345 -9.23 -18.95 -3.71
CA GLY A 345 -10.51 -18.78 -4.42
C GLY A 345 -11.17 -17.43 -4.16
N HIS A 346 -11.09 -16.91 -2.94
CA HIS A 346 -11.58 -15.57 -2.61
C HIS A 346 -10.76 -14.48 -3.32
N ASP A 347 -9.43 -14.56 -3.27
CA ASP A 347 -8.54 -13.61 -3.93
C ASP A 347 -8.78 -13.61 -5.46
N ALA A 348 -8.98 -14.80 -6.04
CA ALA A 348 -9.33 -14.96 -7.46
C ALA A 348 -10.70 -14.36 -7.80
N ALA A 349 -11.71 -14.58 -6.96
CA ALA A 349 -13.03 -13.99 -7.14
C ALA A 349 -12.99 -12.46 -7.06
N HIS A 350 -12.23 -11.93 -6.09
CA HIS A 350 -12.05 -10.50 -5.91
C HIS A 350 -11.32 -9.87 -7.11
N PHE A 351 -10.25 -10.52 -7.59
CA PHE A 351 -9.54 -10.09 -8.79
C PHE A 351 -10.44 -10.06 -10.03
N LEU A 352 -11.21 -11.13 -10.28
CA LEU A 352 -12.13 -11.18 -11.43
C LEU A 352 -13.20 -10.10 -11.33
N GLN A 353 -13.73 -9.82 -10.14
CA GLN A 353 -14.69 -8.73 -9.94
C GLN A 353 -14.05 -7.36 -10.21
N ALA A 354 -12.83 -7.12 -9.72
CA ALA A 354 -12.09 -5.89 -9.94
C ALA A 354 -11.67 -5.70 -11.43
N GLY A 355 -11.69 -6.78 -12.22
CA GLY A 355 -11.35 -6.75 -13.64
C GLY A 355 -12.22 -5.83 -14.49
N ASP A 356 -13.44 -5.45 -14.06
CA ASP A 356 -14.26 -4.47 -14.79
C ASP A 356 -13.57 -3.09 -14.86
N MET A 357 -12.86 -2.72 -13.79
CA MET A 357 -12.12 -1.45 -13.72
C MET A 357 -10.77 -1.55 -14.43
N MET A 358 -10.13 -2.71 -14.42
CA MET A 358 -8.78 -2.91 -14.97
C MET A 358 -8.77 -3.27 -16.45
N ALA A 359 -9.71 -4.07 -16.92
CA ALA A 359 -9.73 -4.54 -18.30
C ALA A 359 -9.80 -3.41 -19.35
N PRO A 360 -10.48 -2.27 -19.11
CA PRO A 360 -10.38 -1.11 -19.99
C PRO A 360 -8.98 -0.50 -20.06
N LEU A 361 -8.24 -0.50 -18.94
CA LEU A 361 -6.88 0.02 -18.85
C LEU A 361 -5.93 -0.69 -19.82
N TYR A 362 -6.12 -2.01 -19.96
CA TYR A 362 -5.28 -2.89 -20.74
C TYR A 362 -5.86 -3.23 -22.12
N GLY A 363 -7.01 -2.65 -22.51
CA GLY A 363 -7.68 -2.99 -23.77
C GLY A 363 -8.22 -4.43 -23.85
N LYS A 364 -8.43 -5.08 -22.69
CA LYS A 364 -8.87 -6.49 -22.57
C LYS A 364 -10.33 -6.62 -22.13
N SER A 365 -11.14 -5.56 -22.29
CA SER A 365 -12.53 -5.52 -21.82
C SER A 365 -13.40 -6.67 -22.33
N GLU A 366 -13.28 -7.04 -23.61
CA GLU A 366 -14.08 -8.13 -24.18
C GLU A 366 -13.65 -9.50 -23.67
N VAL A 367 -12.35 -9.74 -23.60
CA VAL A 367 -11.75 -10.98 -23.07
C VAL A 367 -12.19 -11.20 -21.62
N TRP A 368 -12.01 -10.19 -20.78
CA TRP A 368 -12.44 -10.25 -19.38
C TRP A 368 -13.95 -10.46 -19.25
N ARG A 369 -14.78 -9.73 -19.99
CA ARG A 369 -16.26 -9.88 -19.91
C ARG A 369 -16.74 -11.27 -20.31
N SER A 370 -16.11 -11.90 -21.31
CA SER A 370 -16.47 -13.26 -21.71
C SER A 370 -16.17 -14.24 -20.58
N LEU A 371 -14.93 -14.22 -20.09
CA LEU A 371 -14.51 -15.13 -19.04
C LEU A 371 -15.29 -14.89 -17.74
N HIS A 372 -15.43 -13.64 -17.29
CA HIS A 372 -16.18 -13.31 -16.08
C HIS A 372 -17.63 -13.84 -16.17
N ARG A 373 -18.29 -13.71 -17.33
CA ARG A 373 -19.64 -14.24 -17.52
C ARG A 373 -19.68 -15.76 -17.45
N GLU A 374 -18.72 -16.43 -18.07
CA GLU A 374 -18.59 -17.89 -18.04
C GLU A 374 -18.33 -18.39 -16.61
N THR A 375 -17.38 -17.78 -15.90
CA THR A 375 -17.07 -18.08 -14.51
C THR A 375 -18.26 -17.81 -13.58
N ALA A 376 -18.94 -16.67 -13.70
CA ALA A 376 -20.12 -16.36 -12.89
C ALA A 376 -21.25 -17.36 -13.13
N ALA A 377 -21.51 -17.72 -14.39
CA ALA A 377 -22.51 -18.73 -14.73
C ALA A 377 -22.16 -20.12 -14.16
N PHE A 378 -20.89 -20.49 -14.20
CA PHE A 378 -20.40 -21.73 -13.59
C PHE A 378 -20.55 -21.72 -12.06
N VAL A 379 -20.16 -20.62 -11.40
CA VAL A 379 -20.35 -20.41 -9.96
C VAL A 379 -21.82 -20.54 -9.58
N ASP A 380 -22.72 -19.85 -10.29
CA ASP A 380 -24.17 -19.92 -10.04
C ASP A 380 -24.71 -21.35 -10.18
N HIS A 381 -24.30 -22.05 -11.24
CA HIS A 381 -24.69 -23.44 -11.46
C HIS A 381 -24.20 -24.35 -10.32
N TYR A 382 -22.92 -24.25 -9.98
CA TYR A 382 -22.28 -25.03 -8.92
C TYR A 382 -22.95 -24.81 -7.56
N LEU A 383 -23.15 -23.55 -7.17
CA LEU A 383 -23.79 -23.19 -5.91
C LEU A 383 -25.26 -23.61 -5.87
N GLY A 384 -25.96 -23.58 -7.01
CA GLY A 384 -27.31 -24.11 -7.15
C GLY A 384 -27.36 -25.62 -6.85
N GLN A 385 -26.41 -26.39 -7.38
CA GLN A 385 -26.29 -27.83 -7.11
C GLN A 385 -25.95 -28.10 -5.63
N VAL A 386 -25.02 -27.35 -5.04
CA VAL A 386 -24.69 -27.44 -3.60
C VAL A 386 -25.91 -27.15 -2.74
N THR A 387 -26.65 -26.10 -3.05
CA THR A 387 -27.87 -25.70 -2.34
C THR A 387 -28.95 -26.80 -2.41
N ALA A 388 -29.15 -27.40 -3.60
CA ALA A 388 -30.08 -28.51 -3.78
C ALA A 388 -29.67 -29.74 -2.94
N ARG A 389 -28.36 -30.05 -2.91
CA ARG A 389 -27.81 -31.14 -2.11
C ARG A 389 -28.01 -30.93 -0.62
N LEU A 390 -27.71 -29.73 -0.09
CA LEU A 390 -27.95 -29.40 1.32
C LEU A 390 -29.43 -29.57 1.70
N ARG A 391 -30.37 -29.17 0.83
CA ARG A 391 -31.81 -29.32 1.08
C ARG A 391 -32.28 -30.78 1.09
N ALA A 392 -31.55 -31.68 0.45
CA ALA A 392 -31.88 -33.11 0.38
C ALA A 392 -31.26 -33.94 1.53
N LEU A 393 -30.29 -33.38 2.26
CA LEU A 393 -29.61 -34.05 3.36
C LEU A 393 -30.32 -33.81 4.70
N SER A 394 -30.08 -34.71 5.66
CA SER A 394 -30.55 -34.58 7.05
C SER A 394 -29.58 -35.27 8.02
N GLY A 395 -29.65 -34.88 9.30
CA GLY A 395 -28.80 -35.45 10.36
C GLY A 395 -27.31 -35.09 10.22
N PRO A 396 -26.39 -35.91 10.74
CA PRO A 396 -24.95 -35.59 10.78
C PRO A 396 -24.31 -35.31 9.41
N ALA A 397 -24.85 -35.91 8.34
CA ALA A 397 -24.38 -35.65 6.97
C ALA A 397 -24.69 -34.23 6.48
N LEU A 398 -25.79 -33.62 6.96
CA LEU A 398 -26.14 -32.23 6.64
C LEU A 398 -25.17 -31.25 7.30
N GLU A 399 -24.81 -31.49 8.56
CA GLU A 399 -23.92 -30.63 9.33
C GLU A 399 -22.51 -30.58 8.74
N ASP A 400 -21.94 -31.74 8.37
CA ASP A 400 -20.62 -31.83 7.74
C ASP A 400 -20.61 -31.15 6.36
N GLU A 401 -21.62 -31.42 5.51
CA GLU A 401 -21.72 -30.80 4.19
C GLU A 401 -21.95 -29.28 4.28
N ALA A 402 -22.77 -28.81 5.22
CA ALA A 402 -23.03 -27.39 5.44
C ALA A 402 -21.78 -26.64 5.92
N THR A 403 -20.99 -27.26 6.80
CA THR A 403 -19.71 -26.69 7.26
C THR A 403 -18.75 -26.45 6.10
N ARG A 404 -18.72 -27.37 5.13
CA ARG A 404 -17.86 -27.25 3.95
C ARG A 404 -18.43 -26.27 2.92
N ALA A 405 -19.74 -26.28 2.71
CA ALA A 405 -20.40 -25.35 1.80
C ALA A 405 -20.30 -23.88 2.28
N ALA A 406 -20.18 -23.65 3.59
CA ALA A 406 -19.95 -22.30 4.14
C ALA A 406 -18.68 -21.64 3.60
N PHE A 407 -17.67 -22.42 3.19
CA PHE A 407 -16.45 -21.89 2.58
C PHE A 407 -16.67 -21.24 1.20
N LEU A 408 -17.81 -21.50 0.56
CA LEU A 408 -18.14 -20.94 -0.76
C LEU A 408 -18.84 -19.59 -0.67
N VAL A 409 -19.28 -19.17 0.52
CA VAL A 409 -20.01 -17.90 0.70
C VAL A 409 -19.21 -16.68 0.23
N PRO A 410 -17.91 -16.51 0.57
CA PRO A 410 -17.15 -15.36 0.09
C PRO A 410 -16.99 -15.32 -1.44
N VAL A 411 -16.96 -16.47 -2.12
CA VAL A 411 -16.93 -16.53 -3.59
C VAL A 411 -18.31 -16.19 -4.16
N ALA A 412 -19.38 -16.69 -3.54
CA ALA A 412 -20.76 -16.39 -3.91
C ALA A 412 -21.12 -14.90 -3.76
N GLU A 413 -20.56 -14.21 -2.77
CA GLU A 413 -20.76 -12.78 -2.54
C GLU A 413 -20.17 -11.92 -3.66
N LEU A 414 -19.06 -12.37 -4.26
CA LEU A 414 -18.32 -11.60 -5.27
C LEU A 414 -18.79 -11.92 -6.70
N LEU A 415 -19.03 -13.20 -7.00
CA LEU A 415 -19.31 -13.68 -8.36
C LEU A 415 -20.68 -14.34 -8.53
N GLY A 416 -21.35 -14.72 -7.45
CA GLY A 416 -22.67 -15.35 -7.51
C GLY A 416 -23.78 -14.33 -7.74
N SER A 417 -24.86 -14.77 -8.37
CA SER A 417 -26.08 -13.96 -8.43
C SER A 417 -26.68 -13.82 -7.02
N HIS A 418 -27.32 -12.68 -6.77
CA HIS A 418 -27.96 -12.40 -5.48
C HIS A 418 -28.95 -13.51 -5.06
N GLY A 419 -29.69 -14.08 -6.02
CA GLY A 419 -30.62 -15.18 -5.75
C GLY A 419 -29.93 -16.46 -5.30
N THR A 420 -28.80 -16.82 -5.92
CA THR A 420 -28.01 -18.00 -5.54
C THR A 420 -27.36 -17.83 -4.17
N LEU A 421 -26.80 -16.66 -3.88
CA LEU A 421 -26.23 -16.33 -2.57
C LEU A 421 -27.26 -16.48 -1.45
N VAL A 422 -28.44 -15.86 -1.60
CA VAL A 422 -29.53 -15.94 -0.63
C VAL A 422 -29.98 -17.39 -0.46
N ALA A 423 -30.14 -18.14 -1.56
CA ALA A 423 -30.58 -19.53 -1.50
C ALA A 423 -29.59 -20.45 -0.77
N LEU A 424 -28.29 -20.19 -0.91
CA LEU A 424 -27.21 -20.86 -0.18
C LEU A 424 -27.24 -20.50 1.30
N GLN A 425 -27.30 -19.20 1.64
CA GLN A 425 -27.37 -18.72 3.02
C GLN A 425 -28.58 -19.32 3.76
N ASP A 426 -29.76 -19.35 3.12
CA ASP A 426 -30.97 -19.98 3.66
C ASP A 426 -30.82 -21.50 3.87
N ALA A 427 -30.05 -22.19 3.02
CA ALA A 427 -29.78 -23.62 3.19
C ALA A 427 -28.82 -23.86 4.35
N LEU A 428 -27.80 -23.02 4.51
CA LEU A 428 -26.85 -23.07 5.62
C LEU A 428 -27.52 -22.74 6.96
N GLU A 429 -28.37 -21.72 7.02
CA GLU A 429 -29.15 -21.39 8.22
C GLU A 429 -30.07 -22.54 8.64
N ARG A 430 -30.76 -23.18 7.69
CA ARG A 430 -31.57 -24.38 7.98
C ARG A 430 -30.73 -25.55 8.50
N ALA A 431 -29.54 -25.74 7.95
CA ALA A 431 -28.63 -26.78 8.43
C ALA A 431 -28.20 -26.53 9.89
N LYS A 432 -27.88 -25.28 10.24
CA LYS A 432 -27.55 -24.88 11.62
C LYS A 432 -28.69 -25.10 12.62
N LEU A 433 -29.94 -24.88 12.18
CA LEU A 433 -31.13 -25.08 13.03
C LEU A 433 -31.51 -26.57 13.19
N ALA A 434 -31.02 -27.44 12.30
CA ALA A 434 -31.31 -28.87 12.30
C ALA A 434 -30.23 -29.71 13.02
N ALA A 435 -29.05 -29.13 13.26
CA ALA A 435 -27.99 -29.66 14.12
C ALA A 435 -28.27 -29.28 15.59
#